data_AF-A0A380ZFA7-F1
#
_entry.id   AF-A0A380ZFA7-F1
#
_cell.length_a   1.000
_cell.length_b   1.000
_cell.length_c   1.000
_cell.angle_alpha   90.00
_cell.angle_beta   90.00
_cell.angle_gamma   90.00
#
_symmetry.space_group_name_H-M   'P 1'
#
loop_
_entity.id
_entity.type
_entity.pdbx_description
1 polymer ?
#
loop_
_entity_poly.entity_id
_entity_poly.type
_entity_poly.pdbx_seq_one_letter_code
_entity_poly.pdbx_strand_id
1 'polypeptide(L)'
;MQRKSLFCFPGVSLGLRFHACLHQEESFTFIVRKLWKRAFQLYQAHLFTTFATLSLFFGVFLLWRTENFLEMHNVGLFFTQPFLAFISTLSFGHQLGYNNILPLYIVLMFFASFVLYLSCKRQGLLLLLSFTLYVICGFYKIAPPSYPIQGKWFLNPLSWQFLFILGLTSTLFLKQGRKITIQPVLVVFSAGYLLLSLLWVRFKWWGVLGWLHWSSPLIDFNKTFLSLPRLLHIIALSSLFLCLPRLYNLFHVSEQNPLAILGRHSLPVFVTGTIFAMFG
;
A
#
# COMPACT_ATOMS: atom_id res chain seq x y z
N MET A 1 -26.76 13.38 0.28
CA MET A 1 -26.30 12.02 0.64
C MET A 1 -24.77 12.00 0.59
N GLN A 2 -24.13 12.24 1.74
CA GLN A 2 -22.72 12.67 1.85
C GLN A 2 -21.72 11.62 1.36
N ARG A 3 -20.72 12.07 0.58
CA ARG A 3 -19.52 11.31 0.24
C ARG A 3 -18.75 11.04 1.53
N LYS A 4 -18.99 9.88 2.14
CA LYS A 4 -18.10 9.32 3.16
C LYS A 4 -16.79 8.96 2.47
N SER A 5 -15.84 9.90 2.39
CA SER A 5 -14.49 9.63 1.95
C SER A 5 -13.78 8.94 3.12
N LEU A 6 -13.93 7.62 3.21
CA LEU A 6 -13.15 6.84 4.16
C LEU A 6 -11.67 7.01 3.78
N PHE A 7 -10.91 7.52 4.75
CA PHE A 7 -9.46 7.52 4.71
C PHE A 7 -8.96 6.07 4.78
N CYS A 8 -7.76 5.86 4.23
CA CYS A 8 -7.01 4.62 4.12
C CYS A 8 -7.45 3.65 3.00
N PHE A 9 -6.47 3.33 2.14
CA PHE A 9 -6.40 2.28 1.12
C PHE A 9 -6.67 2.69 -0.34
N PRO A 10 -5.74 2.35 -1.26
CA PRO A 10 -5.92 2.60 -2.69
C PRO A 10 -7.16 1.88 -3.25
N GLY A 11 -7.48 0.71 -2.68
CA GLY A 11 -8.67 -0.07 -3.02
C GLY A 11 -9.97 0.66 -2.68
N VAL A 12 -10.06 1.30 -1.52
CA VAL A 12 -11.24 2.09 -1.10
C VAL A 12 -11.43 3.31 -2.00
N SER A 13 -10.36 4.07 -2.23
CA SER A 13 -10.41 5.23 -3.13
C SER A 13 -10.80 4.83 -4.55
N LEU A 14 -10.34 3.67 -5.03
CA LEU A 14 -10.70 3.16 -6.34
C LEU A 14 -12.17 2.73 -6.39
N GLY A 15 -12.65 1.99 -5.38
CA GLY A 15 -14.05 1.58 -5.29
C GLY A 15 -15.02 2.77 -5.31
N LEU A 16 -14.68 3.86 -4.61
CA LEU A 16 -15.47 5.10 -4.62
C LEU A 16 -15.53 5.74 -6.01
N ARG A 17 -14.39 5.83 -6.70
CA ARG A 17 -14.31 6.40 -8.06
C ARG A 17 -15.03 5.53 -9.09
N PHE A 18 -14.88 4.21 -8.97
CA PHE A 18 -15.50 3.26 -9.89
C PHE A 18 -17.02 3.28 -9.78
N HIS A 19 -17.56 3.26 -8.56
CA HIS A 19 -19.00 3.37 -8.36
C HIS A 19 -19.58 4.67 -8.96
N ALA A 20 -18.85 5.79 -8.84
CA ALA A 20 -19.26 7.04 -9.48
C ALA A 20 -19.26 6.96 -11.01
N CYS A 21 -18.25 6.33 -11.63
CA CYS A 21 -18.20 6.14 -13.08
C CYS A 21 -19.27 5.17 -13.60
N LEU A 22 -19.58 4.09 -12.86
CA LEU A 22 -20.68 3.19 -13.22
C LEU A 22 -22.04 3.90 -13.22
N HIS A 23 -22.28 4.79 -12.25
CA HIS A 23 -23.50 5.59 -12.20
C HIS A 23 -23.58 6.63 -13.32
N GLN A 24 -22.45 6.99 -13.92
CA GLN A 24 -22.37 7.90 -15.07
C GLN A 24 -22.45 7.17 -16.42
N GLU A 25 -22.72 5.86 -16.42
CA GLU A 25 -22.77 4.99 -17.62
C GLU A 25 -21.50 5.06 -18.49
N GLU A 26 -20.37 5.36 -17.85
CA GLU A 26 -19.08 5.44 -18.53
C GLU A 26 -18.65 4.07 -19.06
N SER A 27 -18.14 4.05 -20.29
CA SER A 27 -17.64 2.81 -20.90
C SER A 27 -16.51 2.19 -20.06
N PHE A 28 -16.51 0.86 -19.93
CA PHE A 28 -15.46 0.14 -19.21
C PHE A 28 -14.06 0.48 -19.73
N THR A 29 -13.91 0.66 -21.04
CA THR A 29 -12.65 1.05 -21.68
C THR A 29 -12.16 2.42 -21.21
N PHE A 30 -13.08 3.37 -21.00
CA PHE A 30 -12.75 4.69 -20.48
C PHE A 30 -12.20 4.61 -19.04
N ILE A 31 -12.83 3.78 -18.20
CA ILE A 31 -12.37 3.51 -16.82
C ILE A 31 -10.97 2.89 -16.84
N VAL A 32 -10.75 1.85 -17.65
CA VAL A 32 -9.44 1.18 -17.78
C VAL A 32 -8.35 2.18 -18.20
N ARG A 33 -8.62 3.00 -19.23
CA ARG A 33 -7.69 4.03 -19.69
C ARG A 33 -7.31 5.02 -18.59
N LYS A 34 -8.27 5.41 -17.74
CA LYS A 34 -8.04 6.31 -16.60
C LYS A 34 -7.15 5.68 -15.53
N LEU A 35 -7.33 4.37 -15.27
CA LEU A 35 -6.49 3.63 -14.31
C LEU A 35 -5.06 3.48 -14.82
N TRP A 36 -4.90 3.11 -16.08
CA TRP A 36 -3.57 2.98 -16.68
C TRP A 36 -2.86 4.32 -16.81
N LYS A 37 -3.57 5.40 -17.16
CA LYS A 37 -3.01 6.76 -17.10
C LYS A 37 -2.50 7.09 -15.70
N ARG A 38 -3.25 6.70 -14.65
CA ARG A 38 -2.81 6.90 -13.26
C ARG A 38 -1.62 6.01 -12.88
N ALA A 39 -1.60 4.76 -13.32
CA ALA A 39 -0.45 3.87 -13.13
C ALA A 39 0.82 4.47 -13.77
N PHE A 40 0.68 5.05 -14.97
CA PHE A 40 1.76 5.73 -15.67
C PHE A 40 2.23 7.00 -14.93
N GLN A 41 1.32 7.80 -14.38
CA GLN A 41 1.70 8.95 -13.54
C GLN A 41 2.50 8.53 -12.30
N LEU A 42 2.11 7.42 -11.66
CA LEU A 42 2.85 6.86 -10.53
C LEU A 42 4.24 6.35 -10.97
N TYR A 43 4.34 5.76 -12.17
CA TYR A 43 5.61 5.34 -12.75
C TYR A 43 6.54 6.52 -13.01
N GLN A 44 6.05 7.59 -13.62
CA GLN A 44 6.83 8.82 -13.82
C GLN A 44 7.31 9.40 -12.49
N ALA A 45 6.44 9.45 -11.48
CA ALA A 45 6.82 9.91 -10.14
C ALA A 45 7.85 8.99 -9.47
N HIS A 46 7.77 7.67 -9.69
CA HIS A 46 8.75 6.72 -9.20
C HIS A 46 10.13 6.94 -9.81
N LEU A 47 10.21 7.11 -11.13
CA LEU A 47 11.47 7.42 -11.80
C LEU A 47 12.01 8.76 -11.32
N PHE A 48 11.17 9.79 -11.29
CA PHE A 48 11.57 11.13 -10.85
C PHE A 48 12.14 11.12 -9.43
N THR A 49 11.42 10.52 -8.47
CA THR A 49 11.90 10.43 -7.07
C THR A 49 13.17 9.61 -6.95
N THR A 50 13.30 8.52 -7.71
CA THR A 50 14.51 7.68 -7.70
C THR A 50 15.72 8.45 -8.24
N PHE A 51 15.60 9.09 -9.40
CA PHE A 51 16.70 9.86 -9.97
C PHE A 51 17.01 11.11 -9.17
N ALA A 52 16.01 11.82 -8.64
CA ALA A 52 16.23 12.95 -7.74
C ALA A 52 17.00 12.52 -6.48
N THR A 53 16.62 11.40 -5.87
CA THR A 53 17.32 10.84 -4.70
C THR A 53 18.76 10.46 -5.04
N LEU A 54 18.97 9.82 -6.20
CA LEU A 54 20.30 9.47 -6.69
C LEU A 54 21.17 10.71 -6.93
N SER A 55 20.62 11.76 -7.56
CA SER A 55 21.32 13.03 -7.78
C SER A 55 21.72 13.71 -6.47
N LEU A 56 20.85 13.68 -5.45
CA LEU A 56 21.17 14.21 -4.13
C LEU A 56 22.30 13.44 -3.46
N PHE A 57 22.23 12.10 -3.45
CA PHE A 57 23.30 11.27 -2.89
C PHE A 57 24.62 11.45 -3.62
N PHE A 58 24.59 11.54 -4.95
CA PHE A 58 25.77 11.82 -5.76
C PHE A 58 26.37 13.20 -5.45
N GLY A 59 25.53 14.23 -5.29
CA GLY A 59 25.97 15.57 -4.90
C GLY A 59 26.64 15.61 -3.52
N VAL A 60 26.04 14.94 -2.54
CA VAL A 60 26.63 14.83 -1.19
C VAL A 60 27.95 14.05 -1.23
N PHE A 61 28.01 12.95 -1.99
CA PHE A 61 29.24 12.17 -2.16
C PHE A 61 30.38 13.03 -2.72
N LEU A 62 30.10 13.87 -3.74
CA LEU A 62 31.11 14.77 -4.31
C LEU A 62 31.59 15.84 -3.31
N LEU A 63 30.70 16.37 -2.47
CA LEU A 63 31.02 17.45 -1.52
C LEU A 63 31.72 16.95 -0.25
N TRP A 64 31.28 15.83 0.32
CA TRP A 64 31.73 15.32 1.62
C TRP A 64 32.66 14.09 1.53
N ARG A 65 32.86 13.50 0.34
CA ARG A 65 33.72 12.31 0.10
C ARG A 65 33.52 11.17 1.12
N THR A 66 32.30 11.01 1.62
CA THR A 66 32.01 10.03 2.67
C THR A 66 31.51 8.74 2.03
N GLU A 67 32.34 7.70 2.06
CA GLU A 67 32.06 6.39 1.45
C GLU A 67 30.88 5.66 2.10
N ASN A 68 30.55 5.98 3.36
CA ASN A 68 29.43 5.37 4.11
C ASN A 68 28.06 5.58 3.46
N PHE A 69 27.90 6.56 2.55
CA PHE A 69 26.65 6.77 1.82
C PHE A 69 26.43 5.78 0.66
N LEU A 70 27.47 5.10 0.19
CA LEU A 70 27.37 4.14 -0.91
C LEU A 70 26.62 2.87 -0.50
N GLU A 71 26.71 2.49 0.78
CA GLU A 71 26.01 1.33 1.34
C GLU A 71 24.58 1.66 1.80
N MET A 72 24.28 2.95 2.04
CA MET A 72 22.93 3.37 2.42
C MET A 72 21.96 3.26 1.23
N HIS A 73 20.78 2.72 1.50
CA HIS A 73 19.63 2.67 0.57
C HIS A 73 19.85 1.94 -0.77
N ASN A 74 20.81 1.02 -0.84
CA ASN A 74 21.17 0.25 -2.04
C ASN A 74 21.71 1.09 -3.21
N VAL A 75 22.25 2.29 -2.94
CA VAL A 75 22.73 3.21 -3.99
C VAL A 75 24.02 2.70 -4.65
N GLY A 76 24.83 1.89 -3.96
CA GLY A 76 26.11 1.38 -4.46
C GLY A 76 26.06 0.67 -5.82
N LEU A 77 24.91 0.13 -6.22
CA LEU A 77 24.74 -0.47 -7.54
C LEU A 77 24.88 0.56 -8.69
N PHE A 78 24.45 1.80 -8.47
CA PHE A 78 24.59 2.88 -9.46
C PHE A 78 26.05 3.32 -9.66
N PHE A 79 26.92 3.08 -8.67
CA PHE A 79 28.34 3.38 -8.77
C PHE A 79 29.13 2.24 -9.40
N THR A 80 28.78 1.00 -9.09
CA THR A 80 29.50 -0.19 -9.59
C THR A 80 29.05 -0.61 -10.99
N GLN A 81 27.75 -0.58 -11.28
CA GLN A 81 27.16 -1.05 -12.53
C GLN A 81 25.99 -0.13 -12.99
N PRO A 82 26.28 1.12 -13.41
CA PRO A 82 25.26 2.15 -13.65
C PRO A 82 24.22 1.75 -14.70
N PHE A 83 24.65 1.15 -15.82
CA PHE A 83 23.73 0.71 -16.87
C PHE A 83 22.76 -0.38 -16.37
N LEU A 84 23.28 -1.36 -15.63
CA LEU A 84 22.46 -2.42 -15.06
C LEU A 84 21.50 -1.87 -14.00
N ALA A 85 21.97 -0.96 -13.14
CA ALA A 85 21.15 -0.28 -12.14
C ALA A 85 20.00 0.50 -12.80
N PHE A 86 20.28 1.22 -13.88
CA PHE A 86 19.29 1.99 -14.62
C PHE A 86 18.20 1.08 -15.23
N ILE A 87 18.58 0.05 -15.99
CA ILE A 87 17.64 -0.89 -16.60
C ILE A 87 16.83 -1.65 -15.52
N SER A 88 17.50 -2.05 -14.44
CA SER A 88 16.84 -2.76 -13.33
C SER A 88 15.87 -1.86 -12.56
N THR A 89 16.13 -0.56 -12.49
CA THR A 89 15.18 0.40 -11.90
C THR A 89 13.95 0.58 -12.78
N LEU A 90 14.14 0.72 -14.10
CA LEU A 90 13.04 0.82 -15.05
C LEU A 90 12.11 -0.41 -15.03
N SER A 91 12.68 -1.61 -14.84
CA SER A 91 11.93 -2.87 -14.73
C SER A 91 11.41 -3.19 -13.33
N PHE A 92 11.59 -2.28 -12.36
CA PHE A 92 11.32 -2.48 -10.92
C PHE A 92 12.12 -3.59 -10.24
N GLY A 93 13.12 -4.17 -10.91
CA GLY A 93 14.03 -5.16 -10.32
C GLY A 93 14.86 -4.56 -9.18
N HIS A 94 15.35 -3.34 -9.36
CA HIS A 94 16.09 -2.59 -8.36
C HIS A 94 15.24 -1.45 -7.82
N GLN A 95 15.14 -1.34 -6.50
CA GLN A 95 14.30 -0.34 -5.85
C GLN A 95 15.06 0.30 -4.69
N LEU A 96 15.08 1.63 -4.67
CA LEU A 96 15.68 2.41 -3.60
C LEU A 96 14.73 2.46 -2.40
N GLY A 97 15.27 2.26 -1.19
CA GLY A 97 14.51 2.00 0.03
C GLY A 97 13.20 2.80 0.22
N TYR A 98 13.28 4.13 0.13
CA TYR A 98 12.13 5.01 0.36
C TYR A 98 11.09 5.01 -0.77
N ASN A 99 11.47 4.59 -1.97
CA ASN A 99 10.62 4.62 -3.16
C ASN A 99 9.92 3.29 -3.44
N ASN A 100 10.12 2.27 -2.60
CA ASN A 100 9.59 0.90 -2.76
C ASN A 100 8.06 0.81 -2.70
N ILE A 101 7.38 1.83 -2.17
CA ILE A 101 5.91 1.87 -2.14
C ILE A 101 5.31 2.16 -3.51
N LEU A 102 5.98 2.91 -4.38
CA LEU A 102 5.43 3.28 -5.68
C LEU A 102 5.34 2.08 -6.65
N PRO A 103 6.36 1.22 -6.82
CA PRO A 103 6.27 0.01 -7.63
C PRO A 103 5.07 -0.87 -7.25
N LEU A 104 4.83 -1.06 -5.94
CA LEU A 104 3.65 -1.78 -5.46
C LEU A 104 2.36 -1.16 -6.01
N TYR A 105 2.20 0.16 -5.88
CA TYR A 105 0.98 0.85 -6.30
C TYR A 105 0.80 0.84 -7.82
N ILE A 106 1.88 0.95 -8.59
CA ILE A 106 1.85 0.88 -10.06
C ILE A 106 1.31 -0.49 -10.47
N VAL A 107 1.86 -1.57 -9.90
CA VAL A 107 1.43 -2.95 -10.16
C VAL A 107 -0.05 -3.12 -9.80
N LEU A 108 -0.46 -2.74 -8.59
CA LEU A 108 -1.86 -2.85 -8.15
C LEU A 108 -2.82 -2.04 -9.03
N MET A 109 -2.43 -0.84 -9.47
CA MET A 109 -3.25 0.00 -10.35
C MET A 109 -3.35 -0.58 -11.76
N PHE A 110 -2.30 -1.24 -12.25
CA PHE A 110 -2.33 -1.92 -13.54
C PHE A 110 -3.28 -3.12 -13.50
N PHE A 111 -3.19 -3.95 -12.45
CA PHE A 111 -4.08 -5.09 -12.22
C PHE A 111 -5.50 -4.69 -11.80
N ALA A 112 -5.72 -3.45 -11.38
CA ALA A 112 -7.02 -2.96 -10.95
C ALA A 112 -8.11 -3.15 -12.02
N SER A 113 -7.78 -3.02 -13.30
CA SER A 113 -8.71 -3.25 -14.41
C SER A 113 -9.28 -4.67 -14.40
N PHE A 114 -8.43 -5.67 -14.17
CA PHE A 114 -8.83 -7.07 -14.05
C PHE A 114 -9.66 -7.32 -12.78
N VAL A 115 -9.21 -6.77 -11.66
CA VAL A 115 -9.93 -6.83 -10.38
C VAL A 115 -11.34 -6.25 -10.50
N LEU A 116 -11.47 -5.10 -11.16
CA LEU A 116 -12.76 -4.44 -11.38
C LEU A 116 -13.68 -5.30 -12.23
N TYR A 117 -13.20 -5.81 -13.35
CA TYR A 117 -13.96 -6.71 -14.22
C TYR A 117 -14.50 -7.92 -13.43
N LEU A 118 -13.63 -8.58 -12.65
CA LEU A 118 -14.04 -9.76 -11.88
C LEU A 118 -14.96 -9.38 -10.71
N SER A 119 -14.78 -8.20 -10.12
CA SER A 119 -15.63 -7.70 -9.03
C SER A 119 -17.07 -7.43 -9.47
N CYS A 120 -17.30 -7.07 -10.74
CA CYS A 120 -18.65 -6.91 -11.28
C CYS A 120 -19.36 -8.26 -11.48
N LYS A 121 -18.60 -9.33 -11.76
CA LYS A 121 -19.16 -10.65 -12.08
C LYS A 121 -19.30 -11.55 -10.85
N ARG A 122 -18.24 -11.72 -10.07
CA ARG A 122 -18.16 -12.70 -8.96
C ARG A 122 -17.25 -12.18 -7.83
N GLN A 123 -17.80 -11.31 -6.98
CA GLN A 123 -17.09 -10.74 -5.83
C GLN A 123 -16.53 -11.81 -4.88
N GLY A 124 -17.32 -12.85 -4.55
CA GLY A 124 -16.90 -13.92 -3.64
C GLY A 124 -15.72 -14.73 -4.19
N LEU A 125 -15.73 -15.05 -5.48
CA LEU A 125 -14.63 -15.77 -6.15
C LEU A 125 -13.35 -14.93 -6.17
N LEU A 126 -13.46 -13.62 -6.47
CA LEU A 126 -12.32 -12.70 -6.44
C LEU A 126 -11.67 -12.65 -5.04
N LEU A 127 -12.49 -12.54 -3.98
CA LEU A 127 -12.00 -12.55 -2.60
C LEU A 127 -11.36 -13.87 -2.22
N LEU A 128 -11.97 -15.00 -2.59
CA LEU A 128 -11.42 -16.33 -2.31
C LEU A 128 -10.07 -16.53 -3.01
N LEU A 129 -9.98 -16.24 -4.31
CA LEU A 129 -8.73 -16.34 -5.06
C LEU A 129 -7.64 -15.45 -4.48
N SER A 130 -8.00 -14.20 -4.15
CA SER A 130 -7.08 -13.23 -3.57
C SER A 130 -6.57 -13.65 -2.19
N PHE A 131 -7.44 -14.20 -1.35
CA PHE A 131 -7.10 -14.73 -0.04
C PHE A 131 -6.20 -15.95 -0.15
N THR A 132 -6.54 -16.91 -1.01
CA THR A 132 -5.71 -18.10 -1.26
C THR A 132 -4.33 -17.71 -1.75
N LEU A 133 -4.24 -16.77 -2.69
CA LEU A 133 -2.95 -16.26 -3.18
C LEU A 133 -2.14 -15.59 -2.06
N TYR A 134 -2.78 -14.79 -1.22
CA TYR A 134 -2.14 -14.18 -0.04
C TYR A 134 -1.56 -15.21 0.91
N VAL A 135 -2.35 -16.23 1.26
CA VAL A 135 -1.94 -17.33 2.16
C VAL A 135 -0.78 -18.12 1.58
N ILE A 136 -0.87 -18.53 0.31
CA ILE A 136 0.20 -19.26 -0.39
C ILE A 136 1.48 -18.42 -0.43
N CYS A 137 1.40 -17.15 -0.81
CA CYS A 137 2.57 -16.29 -0.87
C CYS A 137 3.22 -16.08 0.51
N GLY A 138 2.41 -15.97 1.55
CA GLY A 138 2.88 -15.83 2.93
C GLY A 138 3.59 -17.07 3.45
N PHE A 139 3.01 -18.27 3.26
CA PHE A 139 3.61 -19.52 3.74
C PHE A 139 4.85 -19.93 2.92
N TYR A 140 4.76 -19.88 1.59
CA TYR A 140 5.84 -20.30 0.70
C TYR A 140 6.84 -19.17 0.39
N LYS A 141 6.71 -18.02 1.05
CA LYS A 141 7.59 -16.84 0.85
C LYS A 141 7.66 -16.41 -0.62
N ILE A 142 6.58 -16.56 -1.40
CA ILE A 142 6.58 -16.22 -2.84
C ILE A 142 6.43 -14.71 -3.01
N ALA A 143 7.45 -14.07 -3.54
CA ALA A 143 7.43 -12.65 -3.91
C ALA A 143 8.29 -12.42 -5.16
N PRO A 144 8.03 -11.34 -5.92
CA PRO A 144 8.89 -10.97 -7.04
C PRO A 144 10.35 -10.81 -6.57
N PRO A 145 11.31 -11.37 -7.33
CA PRO A 145 12.71 -11.26 -6.97
C PRO A 145 13.20 -9.83 -7.18
N SER A 146 14.13 -9.40 -6.33
CA SER A 146 14.94 -8.22 -6.59
C SER A 146 16.09 -8.60 -7.53
N TYR A 147 16.43 -7.71 -8.44
CA TYR A 147 17.50 -7.88 -9.41
C TYR A 147 18.19 -6.53 -9.64
N PRO A 148 19.53 -6.45 -9.67
CA PRO A 148 20.51 -7.55 -9.59
C PRO A 148 20.92 -7.92 -8.16
N ILE A 149 20.54 -7.13 -7.16
CA ILE A 149 20.79 -7.46 -5.75
C ILE A 149 19.90 -8.63 -5.36
N GLN A 150 20.50 -9.70 -4.84
CA GLN A 150 19.77 -10.88 -4.37
C GLN A 150 18.79 -10.49 -3.26
N GLY A 151 17.53 -10.89 -3.43
CA GLY A 151 16.49 -10.57 -2.48
C GLY A 151 15.10 -10.66 -3.09
N LYS A 152 14.14 -10.10 -2.38
CA LYS A 152 12.74 -10.00 -2.81
C LYS A 152 12.31 -8.55 -2.69
N TRP A 153 11.30 -8.19 -3.47
CA TRP A 153 10.68 -6.88 -3.36
C TRP A 153 10.30 -6.58 -1.92
N PHE A 154 10.63 -5.37 -1.46
CA PHE A 154 10.38 -4.97 -0.07
C PHE A 154 8.89 -5.06 0.31
N LEU A 155 8.01 -4.72 -0.64
CA LEU A 155 6.56 -4.90 -0.53
C LEU A 155 6.09 -5.84 -1.63
N ASN A 156 5.54 -6.99 -1.26
CA ASN A 156 5.11 -8.00 -2.23
C ASN A 156 3.72 -7.67 -2.81
N PRO A 157 3.59 -7.36 -4.12
CA PRO A 157 2.29 -7.10 -4.72
C PRO A 157 1.30 -8.27 -4.58
N LEU A 158 1.80 -9.52 -4.53
CA LEU A 158 0.97 -10.72 -4.43
C LEU A 158 0.31 -10.89 -3.05
N SER A 159 0.94 -10.37 -2.00
CA SER A 159 0.37 -10.34 -0.65
C SER A 159 -0.50 -9.09 -0.44
N TRP A 160 0.01 -7.92 -0.85
CA TRP A 160 -0.67 -6.64 -0.63
C TRP A 160 -1.92 -6.44 -1.50
N GLN A 161 -2.05 -7.18 -2.61
CA GLN A 161 -3.28 -7.18 -3.42
C GLN A 161 -4.52 -7.61 -2.64
N PHE A 162 -4.39 -8.49 -1.62
CA PHE A 162 -5.54 -8.90 -0.82
C PHE A 162 -6.18 -7.73 -0.08
N LEU A 163 -5.37 -6.90 0.56
CA LEU A 163 -5.86 -5.70 1.24
C LEU A 163 -6.48 -4.70 0.24
N PHE A 164 -5.89 -4.57 -0.94
CA PHE A 164 -6.41 -3.72 -2.01
C PHE A 164 -7.81 -4.20 -2.47
N ILE A 165 -7.97 -5.49 -2.73
CA ILE A 165 -9.23 -6.10 -3.16
C ILE A 165 -10.27 -6.03 -2.05
N LEU A 166 -9.89 -6.26 -0.80
CA LEU A 166 -10.77 -6.16 0.36
C LEU A 166 -11.35 -4.74 0.48
N GLY A 167 -10.50 -3.71 0.36
CA GLY A 167 -10.95 -2.31 0.40
C GLY A 167 -11.87 -1.94 -0.78
N LEU A 168 -11.54 -2.42 -1.99
CA LEU A 168 -12.35 -2.20 -3.19
C LEU A 168 -13.73 -2.83 -3.07
N THR A 169 -13.78 -4.12 -2.78
CA THR A 169 -15.03 -4.90 -2.69
C THR A 169 -15.91 -4.41 -1.54
N SER A 170 -15.33 -4.10 -0.37
CA SER A 170 -16.07 -3.52 0.76
C SER A 170 -16.73 -2.19 0.38
N THR A 171 -16.03 -1.35 -0.38
CA THR A 171 -16.56 -0.06 -0.83
C THR A 171 -17.69 -0.24 -1.83
N LEU A 172 -17.54 -1.14 -2.80
CA LEU A 172 -18.60 -1.44 -3.77
C LEU A 172 -19.83 -2.03 -3.08
N PHE A 173 -19.64 -2.94 -2.13
CA PHE A 173 -20.71 -3.52 -1.33
C PHE A 173 -21.51 -2.45 -0.58
N LEU A 174 -20.83 -1.55 0.15
CA LEU A 174 -21.47 -0.45 0.86
C LEU A 174 -22.18 0.54 -0.07
N LYS A 175 -21.61 0.80 -1.25
CA LYS A 175 -22.19 1.72 -2.23
C LYS A 175 -23.40 1.17 -2.98
N GLN A 176 -23.55 -0.15 -3.06
CA GLN A 176 -24.74 -0.83 -3.57
C GLN A 176 -25.93 -0.79 -2.58
N GLY A 177 -25.85 0.00 -1.50
CA GLY A 177 -26.91 0.11 -0.48
C GLY A 177 -26.94 -1.06 0.50
N ARG A 178 -26.02 -2.03 0.36
CA ARG A 178 -25.91 -3.15 1.30
C ARG A 178 -25.26 -2.67 2.58
N LYS A 179 -25.83 -3.05 3.71
CA LYS A 179 -25.28 -2.75 5.03
C LYS A 179 -24.39 -3.92 5.44
N ILE A 180 -23.19 -3.60 5.91
CA ILE A 180 -22.40 -4.58 6.66
C ILE A 180 -23.05 -4.66 8.03
N THR A 181 -23.64 -5.80 8.37
CA THR A 181 -24.20 -6.03 9.71
C THR A 181 -23.03 -6.18 10.66
N ILE A 182 -22.71 -5.09 11.37
CA ILE A 182 -21.60 -5.11 12.32
C ILE A 182 -22.15 -5.45 13.70
N GLN A 183 -21.78 -6.63 14.19
CA GLN A 183 -22.14 -7.07 15.53
C GLN A 183 -21.33 -6.29 16.58
N PRO A 184 -21.92 -5.94 17.75
CA PRO A 184 -21.21 -5.27 18.84
C PRO A 184 -19.92 -6.00 19.26
N VAL A 185 -19.96 -7.34 19.16
CA VAL A 185 -18.83 -8.24 19.40
C VAL A 185 -17.62 -7.86 18.52
N LEU A 186 -17.83 -7.54 17.24
CA LEU A 186 -16.75 -7.14 16.34
C LEU A 186 -16.11 -5.81 16.75
N VAL A 187 -16.89 -4.87 17.29
CA VAL A 187 -16.39 -3.59 17.79
C VAL A 187 -15.51 -3.81 19.02
N VAL A 188 -15.96 -4.63 19.97
CA VAL A 188 -15.19 -4.97 21.18
C VAL A 188 -13.89 -5.67 20.80
N PHE A 189 -13.93 -6.67 19.92
CA PHE A 189 -12.71 -7.33 19.44
C PHE A 189 -11.78 -6.38 18.70
N SER A 190 -12.31 -5.50 17.84
CA SER A 190 -11.49 -4.52 17.10
C SER A 190 -10.81 -3.54 18.05
N ALA A 191 -11.54 -2.99 19.02
CA ALA A 191 -10.99 -2.09 20.03
C ALA A 191 -9.95 -2.80 20.92
N GLY A 192 -10.26 -4.00 21.40
CA GLY A 192 -9.34 -4.82 22.19
C GLY A 192 -8.05 -5.15 21.43
N TYR A 193 -8.16 -5.51 20.15
CA TYR A 193 -7.00 -5.79 19.31
C TYR A 193 -6.12 -4.56 19.07
N LEU A 194 -6.72 -3.38 18.85
CA LEU A 194 -5.95 -2.13 18.68
C LEU A 194 -5.27 -1.70 19.98
N LEU A 195 -5.96 -1.84 21.13
CA LEU A 195 -5.34 -1.60 22.43
C LEU A 195 -4.18 -2.57 22.67
N LEU A 196 -4.36 -3.86 22.41
CA LEU A 196 -3.29 -4.85 22.49
C LEU A 196 -2.12 -4.46 21.58
N SER A 197 -2.39 -4.07 20.34
CA SER A 197 -1.36 -3.63 19.39
C SER A 197 -0.59 -2.41 19.89
N LEU A 198 -1.29 -1.44 20.50
CA LEU A 198 -0.69 -0.26 21.10
C LEU A 198 0.24 -0.63 22.26
N LEU A 199 -0.24 -1.49 23.18
CA LEU A 199 0.54 -1.97 24.33
C LEU A 199 1.76 -2.78 23.85
N TRP A 200 1.58 -3.63 22.84
CA TRP A 200 2.65 -4.44 22.25
C TRP A 200 3.82 -3.58 21.77
N VAL A 201 3.53 -2.51 21.03
CA VAL A 201 4.54 -1.56 20.54
C VAL A 201 5.14 -0.76 21.70
N ARG A 202 4.31 -0.26 22.62
CA ARG A 202 4.74 0.60 23.75
C ARG A 202 5.66 -0.12 24.73
N PHE A 203 5.38 -1.39 25.01
CA PHE A 203 6.17 -2.22 25.93
C PHE A 203 7.21 -3.09 25.22
N LYS A 204 7.37 -2.95 23.89
CA LYS A 204 8.38 -3.66 23.09
C LYS A 204 8.34 -5.18 23.25
N TRP A 205 7.15 -5.78 23.25
CA TRP A 205 6.92 -7.23 23.44
C TRP A 205 7.35 -8.12 22.26
N TRP A 206 8.30 -7.67 21.44
CA TRP A 206 8.73 -8.33 20.20
C TRP A 206 9.25 -9.76 20.41
N GLY A 207 9.79 -10.08 21.59
CA GLY A 207 10.34 -11.40 21.92
C GLY A 207 9.37 -12.37 22.62
N VAL A 208 8.16 -11.93 23.00
CA VAL A 208 7.21 -12.76 23.78
C VAL A 208 6.77 -14.01 23.01
N LEU A 209 6.71 -13.91 21.68
CA LEU A 209 6.36 -15.02 20.79
C LEU A 209 7.57 -15.84 20.33
N GLY A 210 8.78 -15.56 20.84
CA GLY A 210 10.00 -16.29 20.47
C GLY A 210 9.96 -17.79 20.80
N TRP A 211 9.12 -18.20 21.75
CA TRP A 211 8.86 -19.61 22.07
C TRP A 211 8.05 -20.37 21.01
N LEU A 212 7.40 -19.64 20.10
CA LEU A 212 6.60 -20.20 19.04
C LEU A 212 7.61 -20.46 17.93
N HIS A 213 8.17 -21.67 17.87
CA HIS A 213 9.12 -22.10 16.82
C HIS A 213 8.53 -22.08 15.40
N TRP A 214 7.40 -21.41 15.21
CA TRP A 214 6.67 -21.20 13.98
C TRP A 214 7.05 -19.84 13.35
N SER A 215 8.18 -19.81 12.65
CA SER A 215 8.63 -18.63 11.89
C SER A 215 7.99 -18.58 10.50
N SER A 216 6.68 -18.30 10.45
CA SER A 216 6.02 -17.97 9.19
C SER A 216 6.04 -16.46 8.98
N PRO A 217 6.37 -15.95 7.77
CA PRO A 217 6.28 -14.52 7.45
C PRO A 217 4.89 -13.90 7.68
N LEU A 218 3.85 -14.74 7.79
CA LEU A 218 2.50 -14.31 8.15
C LEU A 218 2.36 -14.01 9.64
N ILE A 219 3.09 -14.70 10.51
CA ILE A 219 3.04 -14.50 11.97
C ILE A 219 4.10 -13.49 12.40
N ASP A 220 5.28 -13.55 11.79
CA ASP A 220 6.34 -12.57 11.99
C ASP A 220 5.90 -11.19 11.50
N PHE A 221 6.39 -10.11 12.13
CA PHE A 221 6.09 -8.71 11.77
C PHE A 221 6.70 -8.27 10.42
N ASN A 222 6.76 -9.20 9.46
CA ASN A 222 7.33 -9.02 8.14
C ASN A 222 6.48 -8.07 7.29
N LYS A 223 7.12 -7.02 6.77
CA LYS A 223 6.48 -6.00 5.92
C LYS A 223 6.22 -6.49 4.50
N THR A 224 7.07 -7.39 4.00
CA THR A 224 7.03 -7.90 2.62
C THR A 224 5.74 -8.66 2.36
N PHE A 225 5.37 -9.59 3.23
CA PHE A 225 4.25 -10.51 3.02
C PHE A 225 2.91 -10.06 3.59
N LEU A 226 2.81 -8.79 4.04
CA LEU A 226 1.62 -8.30 4.76
C LEU A 226 1.28 -9.25 5.92
N SER A 227 2.12 -9.24 6.96
CA SER A 227 1.93 -10.06 8.17
C SER A 227 0.48 -10.01 8.69
N LEU A 228 -0.06 -11.13 9.15
CA LEU A 228 -1.40 -11.26 9.69
C LEU A 228 -1.69 -10.25 10.80
N PRO A 229 -0.79 -9.97 11.76
CA PRO A 229 -1.03 -8.91 12.75
C PRO A 229 -1.29 -7.53 12.13
N ARG A 230 -0.59 -7.21 11.04
CA ARG A 230 -0.77 -5.95 10.29
C ARG A 230 -2.11 -5.93 9.55
N LEU A 231 -2.48 -7.03 8.92
CA LEU A 231 -3.76 -7.17 8.25
C LEU A 231 -4.93 -7.02 9.24
N LEU A 232 -4.87 -7.73 10.38
CA LEU A 232 -5.87 -7.64 11.45
C LEU A 232 -5.95 -6.24 12.03
N HIS A 233 -4.82 -5.56 12.23
CA HIS A 233 -4.79 -4.17 12.70
C HIS A 233 -5.55 -3.24 11.76
N ILE A 234 -5.29 -3.37 10.46
CA ILE A 234 -5.92 -2.57 9.42
C ILE A 234 -7.43 -2.82 9.37
N ILE A 235 -7.83 -4.09 9.45
CA ILE A 235 -9.25 -4.48 9.46
C ILE A 235 -9.94 -3.94 10.71
N ALA A 236 -9.36 -4.15 11.90
CA ALA A 236 -9.89 -3.66 13.17
C ALA A 236 -10.08 -2.13 13.16
N LEU A 237 -9.08 -1.38 12.68
CA LEU A 237 -9.17 0.07 12.56
C LEU A 237 -10.30 0.48 11.61
N SER A 238 -10.36 -0.14 10.43
CA SER A 238 -11.40 0.13 9.43
C SER A 238 -12.80 -0.19 9.97
N SER A 239 -12.94 -1.29 10.71
CA SER A 239 -14.19 -1.67 11.37
C SER A 239 -14.63 -0.60 12.36
N LEU A 240 -13.75 -0.10 13.25
CA LEU A 240 -14.13 0.96 14.19
C LEU A 240 -14.63 2.24 13.50
N PHE A 241 -13.96 2.68 12.42
CA PHE A 241 -14.41 3.84 11.65
C PHE A 241 -15.78 3.63 10.99
N LEU A 242 -16.09 2.40 10.58
CA LEU A 242 -17.40 2.06 10.01
C LEU A 242 -18.50 1.94 11.08
N CYS A 243 -18.15 1.47 12.29
CA CYS A 243 -19.11 1.18 13.37
C CYS A 243 -19.47 2.38 14.23
N LEU A 244 -18.54 3.33 14.38
CA LEU A 244 -18.66 4.42 15.33
C LEU A 244 -18.77 5.75 14.58
N PRO A 245 -19.99 6.20 14.23
CA PRO A 245 -20.22 7.48 13.58
C PRO A 245 -19.60 8.66 14.35
N ARG A 246 -19.51 8.57 15.68
CA ARG A 246 -18.84 9.57 16.52
C ARG A 246 -17.34 9.68 16.21
N LEU A 247 -16.64 8.55 16.05
CA LEU A 247 -15.23 8.56 15.65
C LEU A 247 -15.07 9.13 14.24
N TYR A 248 -15.90 8.67 13.30
CA TYR A 248 -15.88 9.23 11.94
C TYR A 248 -16.09 10.75 11.96
N ASN A 249 -17.10 11.25 12.68
CA ASN A 249 -17.41 12.67 12.76
C ASN A 249 -16.30 13.48 13.44
N LEU A 250 -15.62 12.92 14.44
CA LEU A 250 -14.50 13.57 15.12
C LEU A 250 -13.33 13.83 14.16
N PHE A 251 -13.07 12.90 13.25
CA PHE A 251 -11.99 13.01 12.25
C PHE A 251 -12.45 13.55 10.90
N HIS A 252 -13.75 13.85 10.76
CA HIS A 252 -14.31 14.40 9.54
C HIS A 252 -13.99 15.89 9.45
N VAL A 253 -12.96 16.20 8.68
CA VAL A 253 -12.56 17.58 8.39
C VAL A 253 -13.25 18.10 7.12
N SER A 254 -13.49 19.42 7.07
CA SER A 254 -14.02 20.08 5.86
C SER A 254 -13.14 19.79 4.65
N GLU A 255 -13.76 19.77 3.46
CA GLU A 255 -13.02 19.69 2.21
C GLU A 255 -12.02 20.84 2.05
N GLN A 256 -12.21 22.03 2.63
CA GLN A 256 -11.21 23.11 2.53
C GLN A 256 -10.06 22.97 3.55
N ASN A 257 -10.11 21.98 4.46
CA ASN A 257 -9.06 21.81 5.46
C ASN A 257 -7.74 21.41 4.78
N PRO A 258 -6.59 22.01 5.17
CA PRO A 258 -5.28 21.67 4.60
C PRO A 258 -4.97 20.16 4.68
N LEU A 259 -5.37 19.47 5.75
CA LEU A 259 -5.18 18.03 5.88
C LEU A 259 -5.97 17.23 4.84
N ALA A 260 -7.19 17.67 4.51
CA ALA A 260 -8.00 17.05 3.47
C ALA A 260 -7.42 17.30 2.06
N ILE A 261 -6.88 18.50 1.82
CA ILE A 261 -6.20 18.85 0.56
C ILE A 261 -4.93 18.01 0.40
N LEU A 262 -4.09 17.91 1.43
CA LEU A 262 -2.87 17.08 1.42
C LEU A 262 -3.19 15.61 1.10
N GLY A 263 -4.24 15.05 1.71
CA GLY A 263 -4.67 13.67 1.42
C GLY A 263 -5.13 13.45 -0.03
N ARG A 264 -5.80 14.45 -0.64
CA ARG A 264 -6.24 14.39 -2.04
C ARG A 264 -5.10 14.53 -3.03
N HIS A 265 -4.05 15.25 -2.66
CA HIS A 265 -2.81 15.44 -3.43
C HIS A 265 -1.65 14.57 -2.89
N SER A 266 -1.96 13.34 -2.49
CA SER A 266 -0.98 12.41 -1.90
C SER A 266 0.26 12.16 -2.75
N LEU A 267 0.17 12.18 -4.08
CA LEU A 267 1.34 11.97 -4.94
C LEU A 267 2.34 13.14 -4.89
N PRO A 268 1.94 14.41 -5.14
CA PRO A 268 2.82 15.54 -4.89
C PRO A 268 3.40 15.58 -3.47
N VAL A 269 2.56 15.34 -2.45
CA VAL A 269 2.98 15.34 -1.05
C VAL A 269 4.02 14.23 -0.76
N PHE A 270 3.85 13.06 -1.36
CA PHE A 270 4.82 11.97 -1.26
C PHE A 270 6.14 12.32 -1.94
N VAL A 271 6.10 12.90 -3.14
CA VAL A 271 7.30 13.28 -3.90
C VAL A 271 8.07 14.37 -3.16
N THR A 272 7.40 15.44 -2.74
CA THR A 272 8.05 16.52 -1.99
C THR A 272 8.55 16.02 -0.63
N GLY A 273 7.72 15.29 0.13
CA GLY A 273 8.12 14.74 1.42
C GLY A 273 9.32 13.80 1.34
N THR A 274 9.38 12.95 0.31
CA THR A 274 10.54 12.08 0.07
C THR A 274 11.79 12.90 -0.22
N ILE A 275 11.71 13.91 -1.10
CA ILE A 275 12.86 14.77 -1.44
C ILE A 275 13.34 15.55 -0.21
N PHE A 276 12.44 16.18 0.55
CA PHE A 276 12.79 16.91 1.77
C PHE A 276 13.40 15.99 2.83
N ALA A 277 12.88 14.77 3.01
CA ALA A 277 13.46 13.80 3.94
C ALA A 277 14.89 13.36 3.55
N MET A 278 15.29 13.51 2.28
CA MET A 278 16.68 13.26 1.87
C MET A 278 17.61 14.45 2.16
N PHE A 279 17.08 15.66 2.37
CA PHE A 279 17.88 16.84 2.72
C PHE A 279 18.25 16.91 4.21
N GLY A 280 17.42 16.38 5.11
CA GLY A 280 17.63 16.39 6.56
C GLY A 280 16.36 16.69 7.35
#